data_AF-A0A8T6G874-F1
#
_entry.id   AF-A0A8T6G874-F1
#
_cell.length_a   1.000
_cell.length_b   1.000
_cell.length_c   1.000
_cell.angle_alpha   90.00
_cell.angle_beta   90.00
_cell.angle_gamma   90.00
#
_symmetry.space_group_name_H-M   'P 1'
#
loop_
_entity.id
_entity.type
_entity.pdbx_description
1 polymer ?
#
loop_
_entity_poly.entity_id
_entity_poly.type
_entity_poly.pdbx_seq_one_letter_code
_entity_poly.pdbx_strand_id
1 'polypeptide(L)'
;MIFNQRTENEHIRDQSTQNRHRIRRADSWVELSRREGISDDEKFIALWIAFNSAYGDEGSRLNSEDREYVESYRFMNFLKEIVDRDEDGVIGDTLWNRHSPIVIGLVGNKYIYEPYWDWVRKGMPEDHDWQARFKRDTSRVNEELKPHRNRNVGTVLRLVFNRLYTLRNQVFHGGTTYAVGVGRGQIQDGAILMSILVPAILDVMRCDIAMNPDSDIWGTLAYPTHPRNAS
;
A
#
# COMPACT_ATOMS: atom_id res chain seq x y z
N MET A 1 -14.07 37.12 17.10
CA MET A 1 -14.11 36.11 16.00
C MET A 1 -12.74 35.81 15.38
N ILE A 2 -11.78 36.75 15.33
CA ILE A 2 -10.45 36.52 14.71
C ILE A 2 -9.55 35.55 15.51
N PHE A 3 -9.63 35.57 16.86
CA PHE A 3 -8.83 34.67 17.70
C PHE A 3 -9.18 33.18 17.52
N ASN A 4 -10.46 32.88 17.23
CA ASN A 4 -10.95 31.51 17.09
C ASN A 4 -10.53 30.88 15.74
N GLN A 5 -10.41 31.68 14.68
CA GLN A 5 -9.92 31.22 13.39
C GLN A 5 -8.41 30.92 13.40
N ARG A 6 -7.63 31.60 14.26
CA ARG A 6 -6.18 31.39 14.35
C ARG A 6 -5.87 30.05 15.02
N THR A 7 -6.55 29.76 16.13
CA THR A 7 -6.47 28.47 16.83
C THR A 7 -7.07 27.31 16.02
N GLU A 8 -8.14 27.55 15.25
CA GLU A 8 -8.71 26.56 14.32
C GLU A 8 -7.71 26.19 13.20
N ASN A 9 -6.98 27.16 12.64
CA ASN A 9 -5.96 26.92 11.61
C ASN A 9 -4.70 26.25 12.17
N GLU A 10 -4.32 26.55 13.42
CA GLU A 10 -3.21 25.88 14.11
C GLU A 10 -3.52 24.39 14.34
N HIS A 11 -4.75 24.03 14.71
CA HIS A 11 -5.14 22.63 14.93
C HIS A 11 -5.19 21.80 13.63
N ILE A 12 -5.54 22.42 12.49
CA ILE A 12 -5.50 21.78 11.16
C ILE A 12 -4.07 21.50 10.70
N ARG A 13 -3.10 22.31 11.14
CA ARG A 13 -1.68 22.20 10.79
C ARG A 13 -0.86 21.41 11.80
N ASP A 14 -1.41 21.12 12.97
CA ASP A 14 -0.74 20.32 14.00
C ASP A 14 -0.45 18.90 13.48
N GLN A 15 0.83 18.59 13.31
CA GLN A 15 1.26 17.34 12.68
C GLN A 15 0.90 16.13 13.52
N SER A 16 0.99 16.23 14.85
CA SER A 16 0.56 15.19 15.77
C SER A 16 -0.92 14.85 15.60
N THR A 17 -1.79 15.87 15.50
CA THR A 17 -3.22 15.69 15.22
C THR A 17 -3.46 15.06 13.84
N GLN A 18 -2.76 15.51 12.81
CA GLN A 18 -2.85 14.93 11.46
C GLN A 18 -2.45 13.45 11.45
N ASN A 19 -1.34 13.09 12.09
CA ASN A 19 -0.85 11.72 12.23
C ASN A 19 -1.85 10.84 12.98
N ARG A 20 -2.48 11.33 14.06
CA ARG A 20 -3.56 10.59 14.76
C ARG A 20 -4.78 10.37 13.85
N HIS A 21 -5.19 11.37 13.07
CA HIS A 21 -6.32 11.22 12.15
C HIS A 21 -6.04 10.22 11.02
N ARG A 22 -4.81 10.21 10.48
CA ARG A 22 -4.32 9.26 9.49
C ARG A 22 -4.49 7.81 9.99
N ILE A 23 -3.96 7.51 11.18
CA ILE A 23 -4.08 6.19 11.81
C ILE A 23 -5.53 5.81 12.07
N ARG A 24 -6.32 6.71 12.68
CA ARG A 24 -7.74 6.44 12.97
C ARG A 24 -8.55 6.13 11.71
N ARG A 25 -8.29 6.83 10.61
CA ARG A 25 -8.96 6.56 9.32
C ARG A 25 -8.57 5.19 8.80
N ALA A 26 -7.28 4.88 8.76
CA ALA A 26 -6.81 3.57 8.32
C ALA A 26 -7.44 2.43 9.15
N ASP A 27 -7.49 2.58 10.47
CA ASP A 27 -8.09 1.59 11.38
C ASP A 27 -9.56 1.33 11.11
N SER A 28 -10.34 2.38 10.81
CA SER A 28 -11.76 2.20 10.51
C SER A 28 -12.00 1.28 9.30
N TRP A 29 -11.09 1.31 8.33
CA TRP A 29 -11.14 0.45 7.14
C TRP A 29 -10.54 -0.94 7.39
N VAL A 30 -9.50 -1.04 8.22
CA VAL A 30 -9.01 -2.35 8.71
C VAL A 30 -10.11 -3.09 9.45
N GLU A 31 -10.85 -2.40 10.32
CA GLU A 31 -11.96 -3.00 11.06
C GLU A 31 -13.09 -3.46 10.12
N LEU A 32 -13.42 -2.67 9.09
CA LEU A 32 -14.36 -3.09 8.06
C LEU A 32 -13.90 -4.41 7.39
N SER A 33 -12.62 -4.55 7.07
CA SER A 33 -12.08 -5.75 6.42
C SER A 33 -12.16 -7.03 7.27
N ARG A 34 -12.36 -6.89 8.59
CA ARG A 34 -12.43 -8.01 9.55
C ARG A 34 -13.85 -8.50 9.80
N ARG A 35 -14.88 -7.80 9.29
CA ARG A 35 -16.28 -8.18 9.52
C ARG A 35 -16.57 -9.56 8.96
N GLU A 36 -17.45 -10.29 9.63
CA GLU A 36 -17.93 -11.58 9.14
C GLU A 36 -18.76 -11.39 7.86
N GLY A 37 -18.65 -12.34 6.92
CA GLY A 37 -19.44 -12.36 5.69
C GLY A 37 -18.94 -11.45 4.54
N ILE A 38 -17.89 -10.66 4.76
CA ILE A 38 -17.27 -9.84 3.71
C ILE A 38 -16.44 -10.70 2.74
N SER A 39 -16.63 -10.48 1.44
CA SER A 39 -15.90 -11.16 0.36
C SER A 39 -14.44 -10.71 0.28
N ASP A 40 -13.58 -11.49 -0.39
CA ASP A 40 -12.17 -11.11 -0.55
C ASP A 40 -11.99 -9.85 -1.40
N ASP A 41 -12.91 -9.56 -2.33
CA ASP A 41 -12.93 -8.31 -3.09
C ASP A 41 -13.14 -7.12 -2.16
N GLU A 42 -14.16 -7.20 -1.30
CA GLU A 42 -14.50 -6.15 -0.34
C GLU A 42 -13.39 -5.99 0.71
N LYS A 43 -12.77 -7.08 1.18
CA LYS A 43 -11.59 -7.02 2.05
C LYS A 43 -10.44 -6.30 1.37
N PHE A 44 -10.11 -6.70 0.14
CA PHE A 44 -9.02 -6.10 -0.61
C PHE A 44 -9.26 -4.60 -0.83
N ILE A 45 -10.49 -4.21 -1.20
CA ILE A 45 -10.89 -2.80 -1.36
C ILE A 45 -10.76 -2.05 -0.03
N ALA A 46 -11.32 -2.58 1.06
CA ALA A 46 -11.25 -1.95 2.38
C ALA A 46 -9.79 -1.76 2.84
N LEU A 47 -8.95 -2.78 2.68
CA LEU A 47 -7.54 -2.71 3.05
C LEU A 47 -6.74 -1.78 2.14
N TRP A 48 -7.08 -1.68 0.86
CA TRP A 48 -6.48 -0.69 -0.04
C TRP A 48 -6.84 0.73 0.39
N ILE A 49 -8.09 0.97 0.81
CA ILE A 49 -8.50 2.27 1.35
C ILE A 49 -7.81 2.55 2.70
N ALA A 50 -7.65 1.54 3.56
CA ALA A 50 -6.90 1.66 4.80
C ALA A 50 -5.45 2.08 4.52
N PHE A 51 -4.79 1.40 3.58
CA PHE A 51 -3.44 1.73 3.14
C PHE A 51 -3.36 3.16 2.56
N ASN A 52 -4.26 3.54 1.64
CA ASN A 52 -4.35 4.91 1.12
C ASN A 52 -4.56 5.96 2.22
N SER A 53 -5.34 5.62 3.26
CA SER A 53 -5.54 6.51 4.41
C SER A 53 -4.26 6.70 5.23
N ALA A 54 -3.37 5.70 5.22
CA ALA A 54 -2.09 5.72 5.91
C ALA A 54 -1.00 6.48 5.13
N TYR A 55 -0.82 6.25 3.83
CA TYR A 55 0.27 6.91 3.07
C TYR A 55 -0.15 8.18 2.32
N GLY A 56 -1.44 8.42 2.09
CA GLY A 56 -1.90 9.54 1.27
C GLY A 56 -1.61 10.91 1.90
N ASP A 57 -0.95 11.80 1.16
CA ASP A 57 -0.59 13.15 1.60
C ASP A 57 -1.16 14.24 0.68
N GLU A 58 -1.03 15.51 1.05
CA GLU A 58 -1.44 16.67 0.24
C GLU A 58 -0.84 16.64 -1.16
N GLY A 59 0.37 16.10 -1.28
CA GLY A 59 1.02 15.91 -2.55
C GLY A 59 0.16 15.13 -3.55
N SER A 60 -0.63 14.15 -3.08
CA SER A 60 -1.54 13.36 -3.94
C SER A 60 -2.56 14.21 -4.73
N ARG A 61 -2.68 15.50 -4.39
CA ARG A 61 -3.54 16.49 -5.05
C ARG A 61 -2.87 17.29 -6.17
N LEU A 62 -1.56 17.15 -6.40
CA LEU A 62 -0.89 17.91 -7.45
C LEU A 62 -1.47 17.54 -8.83
N ASN A 63 -2.03 18.54 -9.52
CA ASN A 63 -2.49 18.44 -10.90
C ASN A 63 -1.29 18.67 -11.82
N SER A 64 -0.43 17.68 -11.96
CA SER A 64 0.63 17.68 -12.98
C SER A 64 0.29 16.71 -14.10
N GLU A 65 0.73 17.01 -15.32
CA GLU A 65 0.73 16.07 -16.46
C GLU A 65 1.49 14.77 -16.10
N ASP A 66 2.39 14.83 -15.11
CA ASP A 66 3.16 13.71 -14.55
C ASP A 66 2.52 12.99 -13.35
N ARG A 67 1.18 13.05 -13.16
CA ARG A 67 0.51 12.52 -11.95
C ARG A 67 0.91 11.08 -11.61
N GLU A 68 1.00 10.20 -12.61
CA GLU A 68 1.35 8.78 -12.41
C GLU A 68 2.79 8.60 -11.91
N TYR A 69 3.74 9.36 -12.47
CA TYR A 69 5.14 9.34 -12.03
C TYR A 69 5.28 9.85 -10.59
N VAL A 70 4.57 10.93 -10.27
CA VAL A 70 4.58 11.52 -8.92
C VAL A 70 3.96 10.57 -7.90
N GLU A 71 2.84 9.91 -8.23
CA GLU A 71 2.20 8.93 -7.35
C GLU A 71 3.10 7.71 -7.10
N SER A 72 3.73 7.19 -8.16
CA SER A 72 4.69 6.09 -8.07
C SER A 72 5.90 6.46 -7.20
N TYR A 73 6.48 7.64 -7.40
CA TYR A 73 7.60 8.12 -6.59
C TYR A 73 7.23 8.24 -5.10
N ARG A 74 6.06 8.82 -4.80
CA ARG A 74 5.61 8.94 -3.40
C ARG A 74 5.36 7.60 -2.74
N PHE A 75 4.73 6.69 -3.46
CA PHE A 75 4.49 5.35 -2.99
C PHE A 75 5.82 4.64 -2.66
N MET A 76 6.81 4.76 -3.54
CA MET A 76 8.14 4.18 -3.34
C MET A 76 8.88 4.79 -2.16
N ASN A 77 8.78 6.11 -1.98
CA ASN A 77 9.34 6.79 -0.81
C ASN A 77 8.65 6.35 0.47
N PHE A 78 7.32 6.24 0.49
CA PHE A 78 6.59 5.76 1.66
C PHE A 78 7.05 4.34 2.07
N LEU A 79 7.17 3.41 1.11
CA LEU A 79 7.66 2.06 1.41
C LEU A 79 9.10 2.07 1.96
N LYS A 80 9.94 3.00 1.49
CA LYS A 80 11.28 3.20 2.04
C LYS A 80 11.22 3.72 3.48
N GLU A 81 10.47 4.78 3.75
CA GLU A 81 10.38 5.38 5.09
C GLU A 81 9.81 4.41 6.13
N ILE A 82 8.88 3.56 5.71
CA ILE A 82 8.34 2.48 6.55
C ILE A 82 9.40 1.44 6.88
N VAL A 83 10.16 0.97 5.89
CA VAL A 83 11.20 -0.05 6.13
C VAL A 83 12.34 0.50 6.97
N ASP A 84 12.72 1.76 6.78
CA ASP A 84 13.77 2.41 7.57
C ASP A 84 13.38 2.57 9.06
N ARG A 85 12.08 2.53 9.37
CA ARG A 85 11.52 2.65 10.73
C ARG A 85 11.06 1.34 11.35
N ASP A 86 11.12 0.25 10.60
CA ASP A 86 10.75 -1.08 11.09
C ASP A 86 11.89 -1.68 11.93
N GLU A 87 12.22 -1.01 13.06
CA GLU A 87 13.33 -1.39 13.94
C GLU A 87 13.18 -2.81 14.49
N ASP A 88 11.93 -3.22 14.76
CA ASP A 88 11.58 -4.54 15.27
C ASP A 88 11.45 -5.60 14.15
N GLY A 89 11.57 -5.21 12.88
CA GLY A 89 11.52 -6.12 11.73
C GLY A 89 10.16 -6.78 11.48
N VAL A 90 9.07 -6.17 11.94
CA VAL A 90 7.70 -6.71 11.91
C VAL A 90 7.22 -6.96 10.48
N ILE A 91 7.56 -6.08 9.54
CA ILE A 91 7.15 -6.20 8.13
C ILE A 91 7.92 -7.34 7.47
N GLY A 92 9.22 -7.43 7.75
CA GLY A 92 10.03 -8.55 7.33
C GLY A 92 9.41 -9.87 7.80
N ASP A 93 9.22 -10.02 9.11
CA ASP A 93 8.67 -11.24 9.69
C ASP A 93 7.30 -11.62 9.13
N THR A 94 6.46 -10.62 8.84
CA THR A 94 5.18 -10.81 8.18
C THR A 94 5.34 -11.44 6.78
N LEU A 95 6.32 -10.98 5.99
CA LEU A 95 6.59 -11.50 4.64
C LEU A 95 7.24 -12.88 4.65
N TRP A 96 8.15 -13.15 5.59
CA TRP A 96 9.06 -14.30 5.54
C TRP A 96 8.53 -15.57 6.21
N ASN A 97 7.62 -15.45 7.18
CA ASN A 97 7.15 -16.59 7.96
C ASN A 97 6.11 -17.42 7.17
N ARG A 98 4.94 -17.67 7.74
CA ARG A 98 3.88 -18.52 7.15
C ARG A 98 3.33 -18.02 5.80
N HIS A 99 3.69 -16.81 5.37
CA HIS A 99 3.17 -16.15 4.18
C HIS A 99 4.11 -16.20 2.98
N SER A 100 5.33 -16.72 3.12
CA SER A 100 6.28 -16.89 2.01
C SER A 100 5.66 -17.53 0.75
N PRO A 101 4.86 -18.62 0.85
CA PRO A 101 4.24 -19.20 -0.35
C PRO A 101 3.29 -18.25 -1.08
N ILE A 102 2.55 -17.41 -0.34
CA ILE A 102 1.61 -16.44 -0.91
C ILE A 102 2.38 -15.29 -1.58
N VAL A 103 3.46 -14.82 -0.95
CA VAL A 103 4.37 -13.82 -1.55
C VAL A 103 4.94 -14.33 -2.88
N ILE A 104 5.43 -15.56 -2.91
CA ILE A 104 5.97 -16.20 -4.13
C ILE A 104 4.88 -16.33 -5.19
N GLY A 105 3.68 -16.81 -4.80
CA GLY A 105 2.55 -16.96 -5.70
C GLY A 105 2.11 -15.63 -6.33
N LEU A 106 1.98 -14.58 -5.52
CA LEU A 106 1.60 -13.25 -5.98
C LEU A 106 2.63 -12.67 -6.96
N VAL A 107 3.92 -12.69 -6.61
CA VAL A 107 4.98 -12.13 -7.47
C VAL A 107 5.16 -12.97 -8.74
N GLY A 108 4.94 -14.28 -8.63
CA GLY A 108 4.94 -15.26 -9.71
C GLY A 108 3.69 -15.26 -10.60
N ASN A 109 2.74 -14.35 -10.39
CA ASN A 109 1.55 -14.24 -11.23
C ASN A 109 1.69 -13.12 -12.28
N LYS A 110 1.83 -13.51 -13.56
CA LYS A 110 1.93 -12.57 -14.69
C LYS A 110 0.66 -11.76 -14.93
N TYR A 111 -0.52 -12.23 -14.48
CA TYR A 111 -1.79 -11.55 -14.70
C TYR A 111 -1.99 -10.34 -13.79
N ILE A 112 -1.13 -10.14 -12.79
CA ILE A 112 -1.05 -8.93 -11.96
C ILE A 112 0.30 -8.24 -12.12
N TYR A 113 0.88 -8.34 -13.32
CA TYR A 113 2.14 -7.70 -13.67
C TYR A 113 1.92 -6.72 -14.82
N GLU A 114 2.00 -5.40 -14.55
CA GLU A 114 1.66 -4.38 -15.56
C GLU A 114 2.40 -4.53 -16.90
N PRO A 115 3.72 -4.84 -16.95
CA PRO A 115 4.41 -4.99 -18.23
C PRO A 115 3.87 -6.12 -19.12
N TYR A 116 3.22 -7.15 -18.55
CA TYR A 116 2.50 -8.16 -19.34
C TYR A 116 1.29 -7.53 -20.04
N TRP A 117 0.51 -6.71 -19.33
CA TRP A 117 -0.65 -6.03 -19.90
C TRP A 117 -0.28 -4.93 -20.89
N ASP A 118 0.82 -4.21 -20.65
CA ASP A 118 1.39 -3.29 -21.64
C ASP A 118 1.72 -4.00 -22.96
N TRP A 119 2.36 -5.17 -22.87
CA TRP A 119 2.68 -5.97 -24.04
C TRP A 119 1.42 -6.45 -24.78
N VAL A 120 0.40 -6.93 -24.05
CA VAL A 120 -0.89 -7.32 -24.63
C VAL A 120 -1.57 -6.12 -25.32
N ARG A 121 -1.64 -4.95 -24.67
CA ARG A 121 -2.27 -3.74 -25.22
C ARG A 121 -1.54 -3.20 -26.46
N LYS A 122 -0.23 -3.42 -26.56
CA LYS A 122 0.60 -3.04 -27.72
C LYS A 122 0.52 -4.05 -28.88
N GLY A 123 -0.34 -5.06 -28.79
CA GLY A 123 -0.52 -6.05 -29.85
C GLY A 123 0.53 -7.16 -29.85
N MET A 124 1.12 -7.45 -28.68
CA MET A 124 2.07 -8.54 -28.49
C MET A 124 3.25 -8.51 -29.47
N PRO A 125 3.98 -7.37 -29.59
CA PRO A 125 5.11 -7.25 -30.50
C PRO A 125 6.17 -8.31 -30.19
N GLU A 126 6.92 -8.76 -31.20
CA GLU A 126 8.02 -9.73 -31.03
C GLU A 126 9.19 -9.15 -30.22
N ASP A 127 9.47 -7.85 -30.39
CA ASP A 127 10.47 -7.13 -29.59
C ASP A 127 9.87 -6.69 -28.25
N HIS A 128 10.17 -7.46 -27.20
CA HIS A 128 9.68 -7.22 -25.84
C HIS A 128 10.65 -7.76 -24.79
N ASP A 129 10.59 -7.25 -23.56
CA ASP A 129 11.48 -7.69 -22.46
C ASP A 129 10.72 -8.13 -21.19
N TRP A 130 9.39 -8.15 -21.23
CA TRP A 130 8.58 -8.30 -20.00
C TRP A 130 8.82 -9.64 -19.29
N GLN A 131 9.01 -10.75 -20.00
CA GLN A 131 9.29 -12.08 -19.41
C GLN A 131 10.64 -12.10 -18.72
N ALA A 132 11.66 -11.48 -19.31
CA ALA A 132 13.00 -11.41 -18.72
C ALA A 132 12.97 -10.59 -17.42
N ARG A 133 12.27 -9.44 -17.45
CA ARG A 133 12.03 -8.62 -16.25
C ARG A 133 11.22 -9.38 -15.19
N PHE A 134 10.16 -10.06 -15.60
CA PHE A 134 9.32 -10.87 -14.71
C PHE A 134 10.10 -11.99 -14.03
N LYS A 135 10.91 -12.74 -14.80
CA LYS A 135 11.78 -13.80 -14.27
C LYS A 135 12.81 -13.25 -13.28
N ARG A 136 13.39 -12.08 -13.57
CA ARG A 136 14.32 -11.41 -12.65
C ARG A 136 13.63 -11.03 -11.34
N ASP A 137 12.47 -10.39 -11.41
CA ASP A 137 11.72 -9.96 -10.21
C ASP A 137 11.33 -11.15 -9.33
N THR A 138 10.77 -12.21 -9.94
CA THR A 138 10.39 -13.46 -9.25
C THR A 138 11.59 -14.17 -8.63
N SER A 139 12.69 -14.28 -9.37
CA SER A 139 13.93 -14.88 -8.85
C SER A 139 14.49 -14.09 -7.68
N ARG A 140 14.45 -12.75 -7.75
CA ARG A 140 14.89 -11.89 -6.65
C ARG A 140 14.09 -12.15 -5.39
N VAL A 141 12.76 -12.19 -5.47
CA VAL A 141 11.91 -12.48 -4.30
C VAL A 141 12.20 -13.87 -3.73
N ASN A 142 12.33 -14.89 -4.58
CA ASN A 142 12.68 -16.24 -4.15
C ASN A 142 14.05 -16.31 -3.45
N GLU A 143 15.01 -15.47 -3.84
CA GLU A 143 16.33 -15.40 -3.21
C GLU A 143 16.28 -14.71 -1.84
N GLU A 144 15.53 -13.61 -1.71
CA GLU A 144 15.38 -12.85 -0.46
C GLU A 144 14.60 -13.65 0.61
N LEU A 145 13.70 -14.53 0.17
CA LEU A 145 12.90 -15.40 1.05
C LEU A 145 13.69 -16.58 1.64
N LYS A 146 14.92 -16.85 1.15
CA LYS A 146 15.73 -17.96 1.67
C LYS A 146 16.13 -17.72 3.14
N PRO A 147 16.20 -18.77 3.98
CA PRO A 147 16.73 -18.65 5.35
C PRO A 147 18.16 -18.07 5.39
N HIS A 148 18.50 -17.36 6.47
CA HIS A 148 19.86 -16.90 6.79
C HIS A 148 20.53 -15.92 5.81
N ARG A 149 19.76 -15.10 5.09
CA ARG A 149 20.26 -13.98 4.27
C ARG A 149 20.13 -12.64 4.98
N ASN A 150 20.95 -11.66 4.61
CA ASN A 150 20.69 -10.25 4.92
C ASN A 150 19.53 -9.79 4.01
N ARG A 151 18.30 -10.00 4.47
CA ARG A 151 17.09 -9.89 3.66
C ARG A 151 16.80 -8.43 3.33
N ASN A 152 16.64 -8.12 2.05
CA ASN A 152 16.23 -6.79 1.62
C ASN A 152 14.70 -6.67 1.65
N VAL A 153 14.15 -6.36 2.83
CA VAL A 153 12.70 -6.19 3.06
C VAL A 153 12.10 -5.19 2.07
N GLY A 154 12.74 -4.03 1.88
CA GLY A 154 12.26 -3.00 0.97
C GLY A 154 12.12 -3.47 -0.49
N THR A 155 13.00 -4.35 -0.96
CA THR A 155 12.90 -4.91 -2.32
C THR A 155 11.72 -5.84 -2.48
N VAL A 156 11.49 -6.75 -1.52
CA VAL A 156 10.34 -7.65 -1.59
C VAL A 156 9.04 -6.90 -1.39
N LEU A 157 8.99 -6.01 -0.40
CA LEU A 157 7.84 -5.15 -0.14
C LEU A 157 7.43 -4.40 -1.40
N ARG A 158 8.38 -3.73 -2.06
CA ARG A 158 8.17 -3.05 -3.35
C ARG A 158 7.60 -3.99 -4.42
N LEU A 159 8.19 -5.17 -4.61
CA LEU A 159 7.75 -6.09 -5.66
C LEU A 159 6.36 -6.64 -5.40
N VAL A 160 6.02 -6.94 -4.14
CA VAL A 160 4.66 -7.32 -3.71
C VAL A 160 3.69 -6.19 -4.00
N PHE A 161 3.98 -4.99 -3.53
CA PHE A 161 3.12 -3.82 -3.69
C PHE A 161 2.92 -3.41 -5.15
N ASN A 162 3.92 -3.60 -6.02
CA ASN A 162 3.76 -3.43 -7.46
C ASN A 162 2.69 -4.39 -8.05
N ARG A 163 2.65 -5.65 -7.60
CA ARG A 163 1.62 -6.60 -8.04
C ARG A 163 0.24 -6.22 -7.47
N LEU A 164 0.19 -5.81 -6.20
CA LEU A 164 -1.04 -5.35 -5.56
C LEU A 164 -1.60 -4.09 -6.22
N TYR A 165 -0.75 -3.18 -6.71
CA TYR A 165 -1.18 -1.98 -7.43
C TYR A 165 -1.82 -2.32 -8.78
N THR A 166 -1.21 -3.22 -9.57
CA THR A 166 -1.85 -3.74 -10.79
C THR A 166 -3.18 -4.43 -10.47
N LEU A 167 -3.23 -5.25 -9.42
CA LEU A 167 -4.47 -5.90 -8.98
C LEU A 167 -5.54 -4.86 -8.60
N ARG A 168 -5.17 -3.80 -7.88
CA ARG A 168 -6.06 -2.69 -7.56
C ARG A 168 -6.58 -2.00 -8.81
N ASN A 169 -5.72 -1.76 -9.80
CA ASN A 169 -6.18 -1.15 -11.04
C ASN A 169 -7.20 -2.03 -11.76
N GLN A 170 -7.03 -3.35 -11.74
CA GLN A 170 -8.02 -4.28 -12.28
C GLN A 170 -9.34 -4.21 -11.49
N VAL A 171 -9.29 -4.21 -10.16
CA VAL A 171 -10.51 -4.13 -9.32
C VAL A 171 -11.29 -2.83 -9.54
N PHE A 172 -10.60 -1.69 -9.62
CA PHE A 172 -11.23 -0.38 -9.69
C PHE A 172 -11.60 0.07 -11.11
N HIS A 173 -10.95 -0.48 -12.15
CA HIS A 173 -11.17 -0.07 -13.55
C HIS A 173 -11.81 -1.16 -14.41
N GLY A 174 -12.41 -2.19 -13.81
CA GLY A 174 -13.22 -3.19 -14.53
C GLY A 174 -12.44 -4.36 -15.13
N GLY A 175 -11.23 -4.62 -14.65
CA GLY A 175 -10.43 -5.81 -14.97
C GLY A 175 -10.79 -7.06 -14.16
N THR A 176 -11.73 -6.97 -13.21
CA THR A 176 -12.23 -8.11 -12.43
C THR A 176 -13.75 -8.10 -12.34
N THR A 177 -14.37 -9.27 -12.22
CA THR A 177 -15.81 -9.40 -11.91
C THR A 177 -15.98 -9.70 -10.43
N TYR A 178 -16.91 -9.00 -9.77
CA TYR A 178 -17.18 -9.17 -8.34
C TYR A 178 -17.58 -10.62 -8.02
N ALA A 179 -16.92 -11.21 -7.01
CA ALA A 179 -17.16 -12.54 -6.44
C ALA A 179 -17.06 -13.75 -7.40
N VAL A 180 -16.98 -13.57 -8.72
CA VAL A 180 -16.98 -14.65 -9.72
C VAL A 180 -15.90 -14.45 -10.80
N GLY A 181 -15.63 -15.49 -11.58
CA GLY A 181 -14.84 -15.40 -12.81
C GLY A 181 -13.36 -15.76 -12.68
N VAL A 182 -12.59 -15.46 -13.72
CA VAL A 182 -11.14 -15.72 -13.79
C VAL A 182 -10.40 -14.65 -12.97
N GLY A 183 -9.37 -15.05 -12.22
CA GLY A 183 -8.60 -14.12 -11.37
C GLY A 183 -9.04 -14.06 -9.91
N ARG A 184 -9.79 -15.05 -9.40
CA ARG A 184 -10.12 -15.14 -7.96
C ARG A 184 -8.89 -15.36 -7.08
N GLY A 185 -7.97 -16.22 -7.50
CA GLY A 185 -6.77 -16.54 -6.72
C GLY A 185 -5.91 -15.31 -6.41
N GLN A 186 -5.73 -14.41 -7.38
CA GLN A 186 -4.99 -13.15 -7.15
C GLN A 186 -5.69 -12.20 -6.18
N ILE A 187 -7.03 -12.12 -6.20
CA ILE A 187 -7.78 -11.29 -5.24
C ILE A 187 -7.66 -11.89 -3.84
N GLN A 188 -7.79 -13.21 -3.71
CA GLN A 188 -7.64 -13.90 -2.45
C GLN A 188 -6.22 -13.72 -1.87
N ASP A 189 -5.18 -13.98 -2.66
CA ASP A 189 -3.78 -13.79 -2.24
C ASP A 189 -3.50 -12.33 -1.90
N GLY A 190 -4.02 -11.39 -2.70
CA GLY A 190 -3.92 -9.96 -2.47
C GLY A 190 -4.61 -9.54 -1.17
N ALA A 191 -5.82 -10.03 -0.91
CA ALA A 191 -6.56 -9.76 0.32
C ALA A 191 -5.83 -10.31 1.55
N ILE A 192 -5.29 -11.53 1.48
CA ILE A 192 -4.51 -12.13 2.57
C ILE A 192 -3.26 -11.29 2.85
N LEU A 193 -2.47 -10.95 1.82
CA LEU A 193 -1.25 -10.16 2.00
C LEU A 193 -1.56 -8.75 2.52
N MET A 194 -2.59 -8.08 2.00
CA MET A 194 -3.01 -6.78 2.51
C MET A 194 -3.49 -6.88 3.97
N SER A 195 -4.14 -7.97 4.37
CA SER A 195 -4.68 -8.15 5.73
C SER A 195 -3.61 -8.29 6.81
N ILE A 196 -2.39 -8.64 6.41
CA ILE A 196 -1.23 -8.75 7.31
C ILE A 196 -0.27 -7.57 7.16
N LEU A 197 -0.06 -7.07 5.94
CA LEU A 197 0.87 -5.98 5.67
C LEU A 197 0.33 -4.64 6.14
N VAL A 198 -0.95 -4.35 5.92
CA VAL A 198 -1.52 -3.05 6.31
C VAL A 198 -1.47 -2.86 7.83
N PRO A 199 -1.89 -3.83 8.68
CA PRO A 199 -1.72 -3.70 10.12
C PRO A 199 -0.26 -3.56 10.55
N ALA A 200 0.66 -4.35 9.98
CA ALA A 200 2.09 -4.23 10.30
C ALA A 200 2.66 -2.84 9.97
N ILE A 201 2.29 -2.28 8.81
CA ILE A 201 2.64 -0.91 8.42
C ILE A 201 2.08 0.11 9.42
N LEU A 202 0.82 -0.04 9.83
CA LEU A 202 0.22 0.85 10.82
C LEU A 202 0.89 0.74 12.20
N ASP A 203 1.35 -0.44 12.59
CA ASP A 203 2.07 -0.63 13.86
C ASP A 203 3.43 0.07 13.83
N VAL A 204 4.19 -0.06 12.74
CA VAL A 204 5.45 0.69 12.53
C VAL A 204 5.19 2.20 12.60
N MET A 205 4.16 2.69 11.89
CA MET A 205 3.80 4.10 11.94
C MET A 205 3.40 4.55 13.35
N ARG A 206 2.65 3.75 14.11
CA ARG A 206 2.27 4.08 15.49
C ARG A 206 3.49 4.20 16.40
N CYS A 207 4.44 3.27 16.30
CA CYS A 207 5.68 3.32 17.06
C CYS A 207 6.45 4.60 16.75
N ASP A 208 6.66 4.92 15.47
CA ASP A 208 7.34 6.15 15.05
C ASP A 208 6.59 7.41 15.50
N ILE A 209 5.27 7.49 15.32
CA ILE A 209 4.44 8.64 15.75
C ILE A 209 4.48 8.81 17.27
N ALA A 210 4.51 7.71 18.05
CA ALA A 210 4.60 7.80 19.50
C ALA A 210 5.94 8.35 19.97
N MET A 211 7.03 8.04 19.26
CA MET A 211 8.37 8.55 19.56
C MET A 211 8.60 9.96 18.99
N ASN A 212 8.01 10.27 17.84
CA ASN A 212 8.23 11.49 17.06
C ASN A 212 6.89 12.15 16.66
N PRO A 213 6.06 12.59 17.62
CA PRO A 213 4.67 13.02 17.34
C PRO A 213 4.56 14.20 16.38
N ASP A 214 5.54 15.09 16.39
CA ASP A 214 5.56 16.30 15.56
C ASP A 214 6.28 16.10 14.22
N SER A 215 6.73 14.87 13.91
CA SER A 215 7.40 14.57 12.65
C SER A 215 6.46 14.69 11.46
N ASP A 216 6.92 15.42 10.44
CA ASP A 216 6.24 15.65 9.17
C ASP A 216 6.51 14.54 8.15
N ILE A 217 7.19 13.45 8.54
CA ILE A 217 7.64 12.46 7.57
C ILE A 217 6.52 11.69 6.87
N TRP A 218 5.38 11.54 7.55
CA TRP A 218 4.17 10.95 6.98
C TRP A 218 3.38 11.95 6.12
N GLY A 219 3.86 13.18 5.99
CA GLY A 219 3.28 14.25 5.20
C GLY A 219 2.01 14.84 5.79
N THR A 220 1.62 15.99 5.23
CA THR A 220 0.35 16.68 5.51
C THR A 220 -0.82 15.88 4.94
N LEU A 221 -1.93 15.78 5.66
CA LEU A 221 -3.15 15.12 5.16
C LEU A 221 -3.72 15.83 3.92
N ALA A 222 -4.08 15.06 2.89
CA ALA A 222 -4.75 15.59 1.69
C ALA A 222 -6.14 16.19 1.97
N TYR A 223 -6.81 15.68 2.99
CA TYR A 223 -8.16 16.07 3.40
C TYR A 223 -8.20 16.16 4.93
N PRO A 224 -7.71 17.26 5.54
CA PRO A 224 -7.70 17.41 6.99
C PRO A 224 -9.14 17.54 7.53
N THR A 225 -9.37 17.09 8.76
CA THR A 225 -10.65 17.32 9.45
C THR A 225 -10.75 18.77 9.88
N HIS A 226 -11.82 19.46 9.46
CA HIS A 226 -12.13 20.78 9.98
C HIS A 226 -12.78 20.63 11.38
N PRO A 227 -12.42 21.43 12.40
CA PRO A 227 -12.98 21.32 13.76
C PRO A 227 -14.52 21.34 13.81
N ARG A 228 -15.16 22.06 12.88
CA ARG A 228 -16.64 22.12 12.73
C ARG A 228 -17.29 20.86 12.16
N ASN A 229 -16.50 19.92 11.65
CA ASN A 229 -16.96 18.66 11.07
C ASN A 229 -16.60 17.46 11.96
N ALA A 230 -15.97 17.68 13.12
CA ALA A 230 -15.70 16.64 14.10
C ALA A 230 -16.92 16.48 15.01
N SER A 231 -17.90 15.69 14.54
CA SER A 231 -19.02 15.20 15.36
C SER A 231 -18.60 14.00 16.20
#